data_AF-A0A1S4CGG8-F1
#
_entry.id   AF-A0A1S4CGG8-F1
#
_cell.length_a   1.000
_cell.length_b   1.000
_cell.length_c   1.000
_cell.angle_alpha   90.00
_cell.angle_beta   90.00
_cell.angle_gamma   90.00
#
_symmetry.space_group_name_H-M   'P 1'
#
loop_
_entity.id
_entity.type
_entity.pdbx_description
1 polymer ?
#
loop_
_entity_poly.entity_id
_entity_poly.type
_entity_poly.pdbx_seq_one_letter_code
_entity_poly.pdbx_strand_id
1 'polypeptide(L)'
;MEKDNLKLAYSAAVNRRQLFLIRCLGGSAGKKNFNFQSIRMQSVMSSGPSLEADAVSILRSIIPGLESTKHKGQAGKIAVVGGCREYTGAPYFSAISALKIGADLSHVFCTKDAAPVIKSYSPELIVH
;
A
#
# COMPACT_ATOMS: atom_id res chain seq x y z
N MET A 1 -0.62 30.09 27.90
CA MET A 1 0.46 30.12 26.90
C MET A 1 0.96 28.73 26.48
N GLU A 2 0.67 27.64 27.21
CA GLU A 2 1.20 26.30 26.83
C GLU A 2 0.29 25.48 25.90
N LYS A 3 -1.01 25.81 25.83
CA LYS A 3 -1.99 25.04 25.05
C LYS A 3 -1.95 25.30 23.53
N ASP A 4 -1.38 26.42 23.09
CA ASP A 4 -1.31 26.80 21.66
C ASP A 4 -0.11 26.15 20.94
N ASN A 5 0.98 25.89 21.68
CA ASN A 5 2.17 25.22 21.15
C ASN A 5 1.92 23.74 20.82
N LEU A 6 1.01 23.07 21.54
CA LEU A 6 0.69 21.66 21.29
C LEU A 6 -0.11 21.47 19.99
N LYS A 7 -1.02 22.40 19.65
CA LYS A 7 -1.78 22.37 18.39
C LYS A 7 -0.89 22.62 17.17
N LEU A 8 0.08 23.53 17.27
CA LEU A 8 1.06 23.81 16.22
C LEU A 8 2.00 22.60 15.97
N ALA A 9 2.44 21.92 17.03
CA ALA A 9 3.27 20.73 16.91
C ALA A 9 2.53 19.56 16.22
N TYR A 10 1.24 19.36 16.55
CA TYR A 10 0.39 18.37 15.89
C TYR A 10 0.21 18.67 14.40
N SER A 11 -0.05 19.93 14.05
CA SER A 11 -0.22 20.35 12.64
C SER A 11 1.06 20.14 11.82
N ALA A 12 2.23 20.47 12.37
CA ALA A 12 3.51 20.26 11.69
C ALA A 12 3.87 18.76 11.56
N ALA A 13 3.53 17.93 12.54
CA ALA A 13 3.74 16.48 12.45
C ALA A 13 2.81 15.83 11.42
N VAL A 14 1.54 16.26 11.34
CA VAL A 14 0.57 15.79 10.34
C VAL A 14 0.97 16.24 8.94
N ASN A 15 1.35 17.51 8.75
CA ASN A 15 1.85 18.01 7.47
C ASN A 15 3.13 17.28 7.03
N ARG A 16 4.07 17.01 7.95
CA ARG A 16 5.27 16.22 7.64
C ARG A 16 4.93 14.80 7.19
N ARG A 17 3.94 14.15 7.82
CA ARG A 17 3.45 12.82 7.42
C ARG A 17 2.78 12.84 6.05
N GLN A 18 1.95 13.86 5.75
CA GLN A 18 1.32 14.02 4.45
C GLN A 18 2.34 14.32 3.34
N LEU A 19 3.31 15.21 3.59
CA LEU A 19 4.39 15.50 2.63
C LEU A 19 5.27 14.28 2.36
N PHE A 20 5.57 13.48 3.39
CA PHE A 20 6.33 12.25 3.24
C PHE A 20 5.59 11.23 2.38
N LEU A 21 4.29 11.07 2.59
CA LEU A 21 3.45 10.15 1.81
C LEU A 21 3.38 10.57 0.33
N ILE A 22 3.22 11.87 0.06
CA ILE A 22 3.26 12.43 -1.31
C ILE A 22 4.65 12.20 -1.96
N ARG A 23 5.74 12.38 -1.22
CA ARG A 23 7.11 12.13 -1.72
C ARG A 23 7.40 10.66 -1.99
N CYS A 24 6.89 9.74 -1.16
CA CYS A 24 7.06 8.30 -1.36
C CYS A 24 6.33 7.80 -2.60
N LEU A 25 5.16 8.38 -2.95
CA LEU A 25 4.46 8.09 -4.20
C LEU A 25 5.18 8.63 -5.45
N GLY A 26 6.05 9.63 -5.29
CA GLY A 26 6.80 10.26 -6.39
C GLY A 26 8.17 9.66 -6.71
N GLY A 27 8.59 8.55 -6.07
CA GLY A 27 10.00 8.15 -6.12
C GLY A 27 10.27 6.64 -6.03
N SER A 28 10.01 5.90 -7.10
CA SER A 28 10.88 4.79 -7.50
C SER A 28 10.71 4.47 -8.99
N ALA A 29 11.47 5.20 -9.82
CA ALA A 29 11.66 4.89 -11.22
C ALA A 29 12.69 3.76 -11.36
N GLY A 30 12.23 2.52 -11.44
CA GLY A 30 12.97 1.40 -11.99
C GLY A 30 12.44 1.11 -13.40
N LYS A 31 13.22 1.40 -14.44
CA LYS A 31 12.90 1.12 -15.84
C LYS A 31 12.54 -0.37 -16.03
N LYS A 32 11.26 -0.67 -16.13
CA LYS A 32 10.74 -1.81 -16.89
C LYS A 32 9.69 -1.24 -17.82
N ASN A 33 9.79 -1.58 -19.10
CA ASN A 33 8.90 -1.17 -20.17
C ASN A 33 7.47 -1.67 -19.91
N PHE A 34 6.75 -0.97 -19.06
CA PHE A 34 5.29 -0.91 -19.05
C PHE A 34 4.94 0.39 -19.74
N ASN A 35 4.03 0.36 -20.72
CA ASN A 35 3.46 1.56 -21.35
C ASN A 35 2.64 2.36 -20.31
N PHE A 36 3.34 3.05 -19.42
CA PHE A 36 2.84 3.93 -18.37
C PHE A 36 2.83 5.40 -18.84
N GLN A 37 2.89 5.62 -20.15
CA GLN A 37 2.82 6.94 -20.79
C GLN A 37 1.36 7.34 -21.01
N SER A 38 0.52 7.42 -19.95
CA SER A 38 -0.73 8.21 -20.02
C SER A 38 -1.47 8.46 -18.70
N ILE A 39 -0.91 8.19 -17.51
CA ILE A 39 -1.57 8.65 -16.27
C ILE A 39 -0.86 9.91 -15.80
N ARG A 40 -1.06 10.99 -16.56
CA ARG A 40 -0.91 12.33 -16.03
C ARG A 40 -2.05 12.49 -15.03
N MET A 41 -1.73 12.34 -13.75
CA MET A 41 -2.64 12.62 -12.62
C MET A 41 -2.90 14.13 -12.58
N GLN A 42 -3.66 14.63 -13.55
CA GLN A 42 -4.24 15.96 -13.55
C GLN A 42 -5.58 15.87 -12.82
N SER A 43 -5.84 16.88 -11.99
CA SER A 43 -7.13 17.16 -11.36
C SER A 43 -7.42 16.42 -10.04
N VAL A 44 -6.69 16.82 -9.00
CA VAL A 44 -7.39 17.23 -7.78
C VAL A 44 -8.32 18.39 -8.18
N MET A 45 -9.61 18.33 -7.80
CA MET A 45 -10.67 19.34 -8.01
C MET A 45 -11.77 19.04 -9.05
N SER A 46 -12.48 17.91 -8.94
CA SER A 46 -13.88 17.88 -9.40
C SER A 46 -14.75 16.94 -8.54
N SER A 47 -15.42 17.52 -7.56
CA SER A 47 -16.37 16.83 -6.67
C SER A 47 -17.68 16.54 -7.40
N GLY A 48 -17.87 15.31 -7.93
CA GLY A 48 -19.13 14.89 -8.55
C GLY A 48 -19.26 13.37 -8.75
N PRO A 49 -20.50 12.87 -8.97
CA PRO A 49 -20.81 11.43 -9.14
C PRO A 49 -20.19 10.79 -10.41
N SER A 50 -19.64 11.60 -11.31
CA SER A 50 -18.89 11.14 -12.48
C SER A 50 -17.56 10.47 -12.12
N LEU A 51 -16.92 10.86 -11.00
CA LEU A 51 -15.66 10.25 -10.57
C LEU A 51 -15.80 8.77 -10.21
N GLU A 52 -16.93 8.36 -9.62
CA GLU A 52 -17.19 6.96 -9.28
C GLU A 52 -17.29 6.10 -10.54
N ALA A 53 -18.03 6.58 -11.56
CA ALA A 53 -18.15 5.88 -12.84
C ALA A 53 -16.78 5.74 -13.54
N ASP A 54 -15.97 6.81 -13.51
CA ASP A 54 -14.62 6.79 -14.07
C ASP A 54 -13.69 5.86 -13.28
N ALA A 55 -13.72 5.89 -11.94
CA ALA A 55 -12.90 5.04 -11.10
C ALA A 55 -13.22 3.55 -11.27
N VAL A 56 -14.49 3.17 -11.34
CA VAL A 56 -14.90 1.78 -11.57
C VAL A 56 -14.43 1.29 -12.94
N SER A 57 -14.50 2.14 -13.96
CA SER A 57 -14.02 1.79 -15.31
C SER A 57 -12.51 1.51 -15.33
N ILE A 58 -11.73 2.34 -14.62
CA ILE A 58 -10.28 2.19 -14.47
C ILE A 58 -9.96 0.91 -13.69
N LEU A 59 -10.64 0.65 -12.58
CA LEU A 59 -10.43 -0.55 -11.76
C LEU A 59 -10.67 -1.84 -12.56
N ARG A 60 -11.76 -1.90 -13.34
CA ARG A 60 -12.07 -3.05 -14.21
C ARG A 60 -10.99 -3.30 -15.27
N SER A 61 -10.30 -2.25 -15.72
CA SER A 61 -9.22 -2.35 -16.70
C SER A 61 -7.91 -2.86 -16.08
N ILE A 62 -7.65 -2.54 -14.80
CA ILE A 62 -6.40 -2.88 -14.10
C ILE A 62 -6.47 -4.26 -13.43
N ILE A 63 -7.64 -4.69 -12.96
CA ILE A 63 -7.80 -5.96 -12.24
C ILE A 63 -7.61 -7.13 -13.23
N PRO A 64 -6.68 -8.07 -12.97
CA PRO A 64 -6.49 -9.22 -13.82
C PRO A 64 -7.71 -10.16 -13.77
N GLY A 65 -8.17 -10.61 -14.93
CA GLY A 65 -9.22 -11.63 -15.02
C GLY A 65 -8.81 -12.96 -14.38
N LEU A 66 -9.77 -13.61 -13.71
CA LEU A 66 -9.60 -14.91 -13.07
C LEU A 66 -9.77 -16.00 -14.12
N GLU A 67 -8.65 -16.59 -14.56
CA GLU A 67 -8.60 -17.62 -15.61
C GLU A 67 -8.18 -18.96 -15.02
N SER A 68 -8.80 -20.06 -15.43
CA SER A 68 -8.50 -21.41 -14.91
C SER A 68 -7.10 -21.93 -15.29
N THR A 69 -6.46 -21.28 -16.27
CA THR A 69 -5.09 -21.60 -16.72
C THR A 69 -4.02 -20.93 -15.85
N LYS A 70 -4.40 -19.96 -15.01
CA LYS A 70 -3.47 -19.23 -14.15
C LYS A 70 -3.23 -19.99 -12.84
N HIS A 71 -1.98 -19.91 -12.39
CA HIS A 71 -1.49 -20.58 -11.17
C HIS A 71 -1.08 -19.56 -10.11
N LYS A 72 -0.94 -20.03 -8.86
CA LYS A 72 -0.58 -19.20 -7.70
C LYS A 72 0.63 -18.30 -7.98
N GLY A 73 0.48 -17.01 -7.73
CA GLY A 73 1.53 -16.00 -7.89
C GLY A 73 1.53 -15.32 -9.25
N GLN A 74 0.59 -15.64 -10.14
CA GLN A 74 0.41 -14.96 -11.43
C GLN A 74 -0.59 -13.80 -11.35
N ALA A 75 -1.52 -13.82 -10.39
CA ALA A 75 -2.49 -12.74 -10.17
C ALA A 75 -2.02 -11.71 -9.12
N GLY A 76 -0.94 -11.98 -8.40
CA GLY A 76 -0.27 -10.95 -7.58
C GLY A 76 0.74 -11.50 -6.57
N LYS A 77 1.95 -10.93 -6.55
CA LYS A 77 3.00 -11.22 -5.55
C LYS A 77 3.41 -9.92 -4.90
N ILE A 78 3.11 -9.77 -3.62
CA ILE A 78 3.36 -8.55 -2.86
C ILE A 78 4.44 -8.82 -1.81
N ALA A 79 5.33 -7.85 -1.63
CA ALA A 79 6.36 -7.87 -0.60
C ALA A 79 6.26 -6.61 0.24
N VAL A 80 6.09 -6.77 1.54
CA VAL A 80 6.06 -5.70 2.54
C VAL A 80 7.35 -5.76 3.34
N VAL A 81 8.12 -4.68 3.35
CA VAL A 81 9.38 -4.59 4.10
C VAL A 81 9.20 -3.63 5.26
N GLY A 82 9.51 -4.10 6.46
CA GLY A 82 9.49 -3.27 7.66
C GLY A 82 9.13 -4.07 8.91
N GLY A 83 8.92 -3.32 9.99
CA GLY A 83 8.64 -3.88 11.30
C GLY A 83 9.87 -4.07 12.16
N CYS A 84 9.74 -3.64 13.40
CA CYS A 84 10.69 -3.87 14.48
C CYS A 84 9.99 -4.60 15.62
N ARG A 85 10.75 -4.97 16.66
CA ARG A 85 10.28 -5.67 17.85
C ARG A 85 8.99 -5.07 18.42
N GLU A 86 8.89 -3.75 18.46
CA GLU A 86 7.72 -3.03 19.02
C GLU A 86 6.66 -2.69 17.96
N TYR A 87 7.02 -2.59 16.67
CA TYR A 87 6.13 -2.14 15.58
C TYR A 87 5.88 -3.25 14.55
N THR A 88 5.21 -4.31 14.98
CA THR A 88 4.86 -5.48 14.15
C THR A 88 3.53 -5.34 13.41
N GLY A 89 2.63 -4.47 13.89
CA GLY A 89 1.28 -4.31 13.32
C GLY A 89 1.26 -3.65 11.94
N ALA A 90 2.11 -2.64 11.72
CA ALA A 90 2.16 -1.94 10.43
C ALA A 90 2.46 -2.86 9.23
N PRO A 91 3.52 -3.68 9.25
CA PRO A 91 3.77 -4.61 8.14
C PRO A 91 2.68 -5.68 8.02
N TYR A 92 2.12 -6.16 9.14
CA TYR A 92 1.01 -7.12 9.13
C TYR A 92 -0.23 -6.57 8.41
N PHE A 93 -0.72 -5.38 8.78
CA PHE A 93 -1.93 -4.81 8.19
C PHE A 93 -1.77 -4.50 6.71
N SER A 94 -0.59 -4.04 6.29
CA SER A 94 -0.29 -3.83 4.88
C SER A 94 -0.33 -5.17 4.11
N ALA A 95 0.32 -6.20 4.64
CA ALA A 95 0.45 -7.49 3.98
C ALA A 95 -0.87 -8.27 3.90
N ILE A 96 -1.68 -8.27 4.97
CA ILE A 96 -2.98 -8.94 4.99
C ILE A 96 -4.02 -8.20 4.14
N SER A 97 -3.96 -6.87 4.08
CA SER A 97 -4.85 -6.09 3.22
C SER A 97 -4.59 -6.40 1.75
N ALA A 98 -3.33 -6.59 1.36
CA ALA A 98 -2.98 -7.02 0.01
C ALA A 98 -3.59 -8.39 -0.34
N LEU A 99 -3.53 -9.38 0.56
CA LEU A 99 -4.22 -10.67 0.36
C LEU A 99 -5.73 -10.49 0.23
N LYS A 100 -6.35 -9.70 1.11
CA LYS A 100 -7.80 -9.45 1.09
C LYS A 100 -8.30 -8.76 -0.18
N ILE A 101 -7.46 -7.92 -0.80
CA ILE A 101 -7.77 -7.25 -2.08
C ILE A 101 -7.68 -8.24 -3.26
N GLY A 102 -7.00 -9.39 -3.09
CA GLY A 102 -6.90 -10.43 -4.11
C GLY A 102 -5.47 -10.75 -4.57
N ALA A 103 -4.44 -10.39 -3.79
CA ALA A 103 -3.08 -10.87 -4.06
C ALA A 103 -2.97 -12.38 -3.75
N ASP A 104 -2.28 -13.13 -4.62
CA ASP A 104 -2.07 -14.57 -4.41
C ASP A 104 -1.08 -14.88 -3.29
N LEU A 105 -0.02 -14.07 -3.21
CA LEU A 105 1.10 -14.27 -2.29
C LEU A 105 1.47 -12.94 -1.65
N SER A 106 1.64 -12.96 -0.33
CA SER A 106 2.06 -11.80 0.46
C SER A 106 3.25 -12.18 1.33
N HIS A 107 4.38 -11.55 1.05
CA HIS A 107 5.63 -11.73 1.75
C HIS A 107 5.87 -10.56 2.70
N VAL A 108 6.29 -10.85 3.93
CA VAL A 108 6.69 -9.83 4.89
C VAL A 108 8.15 -10.04 5.23
N PHE A 109 8.98 -9.03 4.98
CA PHE A 109 10.37 -9.00 5.39
C PHE A 109 10.49 -8.11 6.62
N CYS A 110 10.79 -8.71 7.76
CA CYS A 110 10.89 -7.99 9.02
C CYS A 110 12.17 -8.35 9.77
N THR A 111 12.36 -7.72 10.92
CA THR A 111 13.43 -8.11 11.85
C THR A 111 13.10 -9.44 12.52
N LYS A 112 14.12 -10.21 12.91
CA LYS A 112 13.96 -11.55 13.52
C LYS A 112 13.05 -11.55 14.74
N ASP A 113 13.07 -10.47 15.52
CA ASP A 113 12.25 -10.31 16.73
C ASP A 113 10.77 -10.09 16.40
N ALA A 114 10.46 -9.48 15.25
CA ALA A 114 9.10 -9.21 14.79
C ALA A 114 8.45 -10.41 14.10
N ALA A 115 9.25 -11.27 13.47
CA ALA A 115 8.79 -12.43 12.71
C ALA A 115 7.83 -13.38 13.48
N PRO A 116 8.13 -13.83 14.72
CA PRO A 116 7.22 -14.73 15.44
C PRO A 116 5.86 -14.09 15.74
N VAL A 117 5.85 -12.79 16.06
CA VAL A 117 4.62 -12.04 16.35
C VAL A 117 3.75 -11.94 15.09
N ILE A 118 4.34 -11.56 13.95
CA ILE A 118 3.59 -11.40 12.70
C ILE A 118 3.07 -12.77 12.22
N LYS A 119 3.88 -13.83 12.32
CA LYS A 119 3.47 -15.21 12.00
C LYS A 119 2.31 -15.70 12.88
N SER A 120 2.24 -15.24 14.13
CA SER A 120 1.14 -15.61 15.05
C SER A 120 -0.21 -14.99 14.68
N TYR A 121 -0.23 -13.89 13.90
CA TYR A 121 -1.48 -13.25 13.51
C TYR A 121 -2.21 -13.97 12.38
N SER A 122 -1.49 -14.55 11.41
CA SER A 122 -2.11 -15.28 10.30
C SER A 122 -1.13 -16.25 9.63
N PRO A 123 -1.53 -17.51 9.38
CA PRO A 123 -0.71 -18.48 8.66
C PRO A 123 -0.63 -18.22 7.15
N GLU A 124 -1.47 -17.32 6.61
CA GLU A 124 -1.51 -16.99 5.18
C GLU A 124 -0.29 -16.17 4.72
N LEU A 125 0.35 -15.46 5.66
CA LEU A 125 1.47 -14.57 5.37
C LEU A 125 2.80 -15.32 5.35
N ILE A 126 3.62 -15.06 4.33
CA ILE A 126 4.97 -15.62 4.22
C ILE A 126 5.96 -14.64 4.84
N VAL A 127 6.33 -14.88 6.09
CA VAL A 127 7.20 -13.98 6.86
C VAL A 127 8.65 -14.47 6.86
N HIS A 128 9.55 -13.60 6.41
CA HIS A 128 11.00 -13.75 6.35
C HIS A 128 11.69 -13.04 7.50
#